data_AF-A0A1R1B4V4-F1
#
_entry.id   AF-A0A1R1B4V4-F1
#
_cell.length_a   1.000
_cell.length_b   1.000
_cell.length_c   1.000
_cell.angle_alpha   90.00
_cell.angle_beta   90.00
_cell.angle_gamma   90.00
#
_symmetry.space_group_name_H-M   'P 1'
#
loop_
_entity.id
_entity.type
_entity.pdbx_description
1 polymer ?
#
loop_
_entity_poly.entity_id
_entity_poly.type
_entity_poly.pdbx_seq_one_letter_code
_entity_poly.pdbx_strand_id
1 'polypeptide(L)'
;MNLSILALILVGIITIYAIAFTMIIKSLGRKFKDKSNMYFLYASIILVIQSYLIIKDFSGKQPLSSVNILFFLMAFMLIFQGIRRKNQIT
;
A
#
# COMPACT_ATOMS: atom_id res chain seq x y z
N MET A 1 10.57 -22.13 -8.17
CA MET A 1 10.06 -21.90 -6.80
C MET A 1 8.83 -22.77 -6.61
N ASN A 2 8.69 -23.47 -5.49
CA ASN A 2 7.53 -24.36 -5.27
C ASN A 2 6.24 -23.52 -5.18
N LEU A 3 5.14 -24.00 -5.77
CA LEU A 3 3.88 -23.26 -5.89
C LEU A 3 3.33 -22.85 -4.51
N SER A 4 3.55 -23.72 -3.53
CA SER A 4 3.21 -23.52 -2.11
C SER A 4 4.01 -22.39 -1.45
N ILE A 5 5.27 -22.18 -1.83
CA ILE A 5 6.11 -21.09 -1.31
C ILE A 5 5.67 -19.75 -1.90
N LEU A 6 5.30 -19.74 -3.20
CA LEU A 6 4.74 -18.56 -3.84
C LEU A 6 3.39 -18.16 -3.22
N ALA A 7 2.53 -19.15 -2.94
CA ALA A 7 1.25 -18.93 -2.29
C ALA A 7 1.41 -18.38 -0.86
N LEU A 8 2.39 -18.89 -0.10
CA LEU A 8 2.67 -18.41 1.26
C LEU A 8 3.11 -16.95 1.27
N ILE A 9 3.97 -16.56 0.33
CA ILE A 9 4.43 -15.17 0.17
C ILE A 9 3.25 -14.27 -0.21
N LEU A 10 2.40 -14.70 -1.16
CA LEU A 10 1.20 -13.96 -1.56
C LEU A 10 0.22 -13.77 -0.41
N VAL A 11 -0.07 -14.84 0.35
CA VAL A 11 -0.95 -14.77 1.52
C VAL A 11 -0.37 -13.86 2.58
N GLY A 12 0.94 -13.94 2.87
CA GLY A 12 1.60 -13.05 3.82
C GLY A 12 1.48 -11.57 3.43
N ILE A 13 1.70 -11.27 2.15
CA ILE A 13 1.54 -9.92 1.58
C ILE A 13 0.10 -9.44 1.75
N ILE A 14 -0.89 -10.24 1.35
CA ILE A 14 -2.32 -9.89 1.45
C ILE A 14 -2.74 -9.70 2.92
N THR A 15 -2.24 -10.52 3.84
CA THR A 15 -2.60 -10.48 5.26
C THR A 15 -2.06 -9.20 5.93
N ILE A 16 -0.82 -8.82 5.65
CA ILE A 16 -0.24 -7.57 6.13
C ILE A 16 -1.03 -6.36 5.59
N TYR A 17 -1.44 -6.41 4.33
CA TYR A 17 -2.26 -5.36 3.72
C TYR A 17 -3.67 -5.28 4.29
N ALA A 18 -4.32 -6.41 4.54
CA ALA A 18 -5.61 -6.46 5.19
C ALA A 18 -5.53 -5.78 6.56
N ILE A 19 -4.52 -6.11 7.36
CA ILE A 19 -4.31 -5.51 8.69
C ILE A 19 -4.07 -4.00 8.59
N ALA A 20 -3.21 -3.56 7.66
CA ALA A 20 -2.95 -2.14 7.44
C ALA A 20 -4.22 -1.39 7.02
N PHE A 21 -5.01 -1.99 6.12
CA PHE A 21 -6.27 -1.42 5.65
C PHE A 21 -7.32 -1.33 6.76
N THR A 22 -7.45 -2.36 7.61
CA THR A 22 -8.36 -2.34 8.76
C THR A 22 -7.95 -1.29 9.79
N MET A 23 -6.64 -1.13 10.06
CA MET A 23 -6.14 -0.05 10.93
C MET A 23 -6.43 1.33 10.35
N ILE A 24 -6.30 1.49 9.02
CA ILE A 24 -6.59 2.74 8.31
C ILE A 24 -8.09 3.06 8.35
N ILE A 25 -8.98 2.09 8.07
CA ILE A 25 -10.44 2.28 8.19
C ILE A 25 -10.84 2.65 9.62
N LYS A 26 -10.26 1.97 10.61
CA LYS A 26 -10.50 2.27 12.03
C LYS A 26 -10.04 3.68 12.42
N SER A 27 -8.97 4.18 11.78
CA SER A 27 -8.50 5.56 11.90
C SER A 27 -9.39 6.57 11.16
N LEU A 28 -9.93 6.21 9.99
CA LEU A 28 -10.71 7.07 9.11
C LEU A 28 -12.19 7.21 9.51
N GLY A 29 -12.74 6.21 10.22
CA GLY A 29 -14.08 6.29 10.84
C GLY A 29 -14.23 7.48 11.80
N ARG A 30 -13.11 8.03 12.29
CA ARG A 30 -13.04 9.35 12.91
C ARG A 30 -12.76 10.39 11.82
N LYS A 31 -13.84 10.92 11.21
CA LYS A 31 -13.92 12.10 10.32
C LYS A 31 -12.63 12.45 9.55
N PHE A 32 -12.66 12.30 8.22
CA PHE A 32 -11.71 12.86 7.24
C PHE A 32 -11.63 14.41 7.28
N LYS A 33 -11.42 15.01 8.45
CA LYS A 33 -11.29 16.46 8.62
C LYS A 33 -9.87 16.93 8.32
N ASP A 34 -8.89 16.04 8.49
CA ASP A 34 -7.48 16.35 8.29
C ASP A 34 -6.97 15.95 6.90
N LYS A 35 -6.28 16.89 6.24
CA LYS A 35 -5.57 16.65 4.98
C LYS A 35 -4.55 15.50 5.08
N SER A 36 -4.07 15.17 6.29
CA SER A 36 -3.19 14.02 6.55
C SER A 36 -3.86 12.69 6.19
N ASN A 37 -5.14 12.51 6.55
CA ASN A 37 -5.91 11.30 6.28
C ASN A 37 -6.09 11.04 4.77
N MET A 38 -6.17 12.11 3.96
CA MET A 38 -6.21 11.97 2.50
C MET A 38 -4.90 11.41 1.93
N TYR A 39 -3.74 11.80 2.44
CA TYR A 39 -2.46 11.24 1.95
C TYR A 39 -2.34 9.75 2.26
N PHE A 40 -2.79 9.32 3.45
CA PHE A 40 -2.83 7.90 3.79
C PHE A 40 -3.81 7.11 2.91
N LEU A 41 -4.96 7.69 2.58
CA LEU A 41 -5.90 7.09 1.64
C LEU A 41 -5.28 6.92 0.25
N TYR A 42 -4.65 7.97 -0.29
CA TYR A 42 -4.00 7.90 -1.60
C TYR A 42 -2.84 6.90 -1.63
N ALA A 43 -2.02 6.87 -0.58
CA ALA A 43 -0.96 5.87 -0.44
C ALA A 43 -1.53 4.44 -0.45
N SER A 44 -2.63 4.20 0.27
CA SER A 44 -3.28 2.90 0.32
C SER A 44 -3.80 2.48 -1.06
N ILE A 45 -4.45 3.38 -1.80
CA ILE A 45 -4.94 3.09 -3.15
C ILE A 45 -3.78 2.74 -4.09
N ILE A 46 -2.68 3.51 -4.05
CA ILE A 46 -1.51 3.28 -4.89
C ILE A 46 -0.86 1.92 -4.56
N LEU A 47 -0.75 1.55 -3.28
CA LEU A 47 -0.21 0.26 -2.87
C LEU A 47 -1.08 -0.92 -3.33
N VAL A 48 -2.41 -0.77 -3.36
CA VAL A 48 -3.33 -1.79 -3.88
C VAL A 48 -3.12 -1.97 -5.38
N ILE A 49 -3.05 -0.88 -6.15
CA ILE A 49 -2.83 -0.93 -7.60
C ILE A 49 -1.46 -1.53 -7.91
N GLN A 50 -0.41 -1.10 -7.18
CA GLN A 50 0.94 -1.63 -7.33
C GLN A 50 0.98 -3.13 -7.05
N SER A 51 0.29 -3.59 -6.00
CA SER A 51 0.25 -5.01 -5.65
C SER A 51 -0.43 -5.84 -6.73
N TYR A 52 -1.51 -5.35 -7.33
CA TYR A 52 -2.15 -6.00 -8.46
C TYR A 52 -1.21 -6.12 -9.66
N LEU A 53 -0.47 -5.06 -9.98
CA LEU A 53 0.51 -5.07 -11.08
C LEU A 53 1.66 -6.05 -10.81
N ILE A 54 2.18 -6.11 -9.58
CA ILE A 54 3.21 -7.06 -9.19
C ILE A 54 2.72 -8.50 -9.37
N ILE A 55 1.51 -8.83 -8.87
CA ILE A 55 0.94 -10.17 -9.00
C ILE A 55 0.75 -10.54 -10.48
N LYS A 56 0.26 -9.59 -11.28
CA LYS A 56 0.08 -9.77 -12.73
C LYS A 56 1.41 -10.02 -13.44
N ASP A 57 2.44 -9.22 -13.15
CA ASP A 57 3.78 -9.35 -13.74
C ASP A 57 4.41 -10.71 -13.38
N PHE A 58 4.31 -11.12 -12.10
CA PHE A 58 4.77 -12.43 -11.63
C PHE A 58 4.01 -13.59 -12.28
N SER A 59 2.69 -13.48 -12.42
CA SER A 59 1.86 -14.49 -13.09
C SER A 59 2.19 -14.61 -14.58
N GLY A 60 2.50 -13.49 -15.24
CA GLY A 60 2.96 -13.45 -16.63
C GLY A 60 4.43 -13.86 -16.83
N LYS A 61 5.18 -14.18 -15.75
CA LYS A 61 6.65 -14.36 -15.77
C LYS A 61 7.38 -13.16 -16.41
N GLN A 62 6.76 -11.98 -16.35
CA GLN A 62 7.33 -10.76 -16.89
C GLN A 62 8.25 -10.14 -15.84
N PRO A 63 9.35 -9.48 -16.27
CA PRO A 63 10.18 -8.72 -15.35
C PRO A 63 9.36 -7.62 -14.69
N LEU A 64 9.65 -7.33 -13.42
CA LEU A 64 8.98 -6.26 -12.68
C LEU A 64 9.10 -4.93 -13.44
N SER A 65 7.95 -4.34 -13.73
CA SER A 65 7.90 -3.04 -14.42
C SER A 65 8.52 -1.94 -13.55
N SER A 66 9.21 -0.99 -14.20
CA SER A 66 9.72 0.23 -13.56
C SER A 66 8.60 1.07 -12.92
N VAL A 67 7.36 0.91 -13.39
CA VAL A 67 6.15 1.50 -12.80
C VAL A 67 5.94 1.02 -11.36
N ASN A 68 6.30 -0.22 -11.02
CA ASN A 68 6.16 -0.74 -9.66
C ASN A 68 7.10 -0.01 -8.69
N ILE A 69 8.31 0.36 -9.13
CA ILE A 69 9.26 1.14 -8.33
C ILE A 69 8.75 2.57 -8.14
N LEU A 70 8.21 3.18 -9.20
CA LEU A 70 7.62 4.51 -9.14
C LEU A 70 6.45 4.57 -8.15
N PHE A 71 5.54 3.59 -8.22
CA PHE A 71 4.37 3.52 -7.35
C PHE A 71 4.76 3.28 -5.89
N PHE A 72 5.80 2.48 -5.65
CA PHE A 72 6.36 2.29 -4.32
C PHE A 72 6.86 3.60 -3.71
N LEU A 73 7.67 4.35 -4.47
CA LEU A 73 8.20 5.64 -4.03
C LEU A 73 7.09 6.67 -3.81
N MET A 74 6.08 6.68 -4.67
CA MET A 74 4.93 7.58 -4.55
C MET A 74 4.10 7.27 -3.30
N ALA A 75 3.79 6.00 -3.04
CA ALA A 75 3.12 5.58 -1.82
C ALA A 75 3.93 5.93 -0.57
N PHE A 76 5.25 5.70 -0.59
CA PHE A 76 6.13 6.03 0.52
C PHE A 76 6.17 7.55 0.79
N MET A 77 6.27 8.37 -0.26
CA MET A 77 6.23 9.82 -0.15
C MET A 77 4.91 10.32 0.46
N LEU A 78 3.79 9.72 0.07
CA LEU A 78 2.46 10.07 0.59
C LEU A 78 2.30 9.66 2.06
N ILE A 79 2.80 8.50 2.45
CA ILE A 79 2.85 8.08 3.86
C ILE A 79 3.70 9.08 4.67
N PHE A 80 4.88 9.43 4.17
CA PHE A 80 5.77 10.40 4.83
C PHE A 80 5.11 11.78 4.97
N GLN A 81 4.43 12.28 3.93
CA GLN A 81 3.66 13.52 4.00
C GLN A 81 2.49 13.43 5.00
N GLY A 82 1.79 12.30 5.03
CA GLY A 82 0.73 12.02 6.00
C GLY A 82 1.25 12.12 7.43
N ILE A 83 2.36 11.45 7.73
CA ILE A 83 3.01 11.47 9.06
C ILE A 83 3.49 12.89 9.41
N ARG A 84 4.20 13.57 8.50
CA ARG A 84 4.76 14.91 8.75
C ARG A 84 3.67 15.92 9.06
N ARG A 85 2.54 15.89 8.34
CA ARG A 85 1.40 16.78 8.61
C ARG A 85 0.70 16.44 9.92
N LYS A 86 0.58 15.16 10.27
CA LYS A 86 0.00 14.74 11.54
C LYS A 86 0.83 15.30 12.72
N ASN A 87 2.15 15.21 12.62
CA ASN A 87 3.08 15.73 13.65
C ASN A 87 3.13 17.27 13.73
N GLN A 88 2.66 18.01 12.73
CA GLN A 88 2.58 19.48 12.78
C GLN A 88 1.25 20.01 13.35
N ILE A 89 0.23 19.16 13.47
CA ILE A 89 -1.12 19.51 13.95
C ILE A 89 -1.33 19.07 15.41
N THR A 90 -0.43 18.23 15.94
CA THR A 90 -0.44 17.76 17.34
C THR A 90 0.46 18.63 18.19
#